data_AF-A0AAV6YUJ2-F1
#
_entry.id   AF-A0AAV6YUJ2-F1
#
_cell.length_a   1.000
_cell.length_b   1.000
_cell.length_c   1.000
_cell.angle_alpha   90.00
_cell.angle_beta   90.00
_cell.angle_gamma   90.00
#
_symmetry.space_group_name_H-M   'P 1'
#
loop_
_entity.id
_entity.type
_entity.pdbx_description
1 polymer ?
#
loop_
_entity_poly.entity_id
_entity_poly.type
_entity_poly.pdbx_seq_one_letter_code
_entity_poly.pdbx_strand_id
1 'polypeptide(L)'
;MDITCIIKFAHYRDLAKGGTVEHTSEKHTKDLEPGSEVRLQLAELLEGTRVSPVSVSHLFPKYIRAPNGPEANPVKQLQPDEEESYLNVTVHLNRQRISDGNSSSSFVEWWVIKMENCKQECNILPMVIFNDKVSPPSLGFLAGYGIMGLYVSIVLVIGKFVRGFFSEISHSIMFEELPCVDKILKLCQDIYVVRERGELELEEELYAKLIFLYRSPETMIKWTVEKD
;
A
#
# COMPACT_ATOMS: atom_id res chain seq x y z
N MET A 1 -26.01 41.45 3.39
CA MET A 1 -24.70 40.76 3.50
C MET A 1 -24.88 39.60 4.45
N ASP A 2 -24.68 38.41 3.90
CA ASP A 2 -24.82 37.15 4.63
C ASP A 2 -23.53 36.90 5.41
N ILE A 3 -23.66 36.45 6.65
CA ILE A 3 -22.51 36.12 7.51
C ILE A 3 -22.38 34.62 7.50
N THR A 4 -21.19 34.11 7.18
CA THR A 4 -20.95 32.67 7.09
C THR A 4 -20.21 32.20 8.34
N CYS A 5 -20.75 31.17 9.00
CA CYS A 5 -20.10 30.47 10.10
C CYS A 5 -19.33 29.27 9.54
N ILE A 6 -18.05 29.14 9.86
CA ILE A 6 -17.19 28.08 9.32
C ILE A 6 -16.55 27.30 10.45
N ILE A 7 -16.72 25.98 10.46
CA ILE A 7 -15.93 25.06 11.28
C ILE A 7 -14.93 24.37 10.37
N LYS A 8 -13.64 24.50 10.70
CA LYS A 8 -12.56 23.79 10.02
C LYS A 8 -12.00 22.72 10.94
N PHE A 9 -11.69 21.57 10.38
CA PHE A 9 -11.01 20.51 11.12
C PHE A 9 -9.87 19.94 10.28
N ALA A 10 -8.78 19.63 10.95
CA ALA A 10 -7.50 19.29 10.37
C ALA A 10 -6.87 18.19 11.21
N HIS A 11 -6.37 17.15 10.55
CA HIS A 11 -5.74 16.00 11.19
C HIS A 11 -4.34 15.83 10.61
N TYR A 12 -3.36 15.73 11.50
CA TYR A 12 -1.96 15.52 11.15
C TYR A 12 -1.57 14.08 11.45
N ARG A 13 -0.84 13.47 10.52
CA ARG A 13 -0.40 12.07 10.59
C ARG A 13 1.10 11.99 10.56
N ASP A 14 1.60 10.97 11.24
CA ASP A 14 3.02 10.63 11.23
C ASP A 14 3.34 9.79 9.99
N LEU A 15 4.00 10.40 9.01
CA LEU A 15 4.42 9.74 7.78
C LEU A 15 5.44 8.60 8.01
N ALA A 16 6.14 8.58 9.15
CA ALA A 16 7.07 7.49 9.47
C ALA A 16 6.35 6.14 9.65
N LYS A 17 5.05 6.17 9.98
CA LYS A 17 4.21 4.97 10.12
C LYS A 17 3.57 4.51 8.81
N GLY A 18 3.82 5.23 7.71
CA GLY A 18 3.29 4.95 6.38
C GLY A 18 2.27 5.99 5.90
N GLY A 19 1.85 5.84 4.64
CA GLY A 19 1.03 6.83 3.94
C GLY A 19 1.87 7.88 3.19
N THR A 20 1.21 8.65 2.35
CA THR A 20 1.84 9.67 1.49
C THR A 20 1.41 11.10 1.82
N VAL A 21 0.28 11.26 2.53
CA VAL A 21 -0.32 12.55 2.85
C VAL A 21 -0.24 12.78 4.36
N GLU A 22 0.45 13.85 4.76
CA GLU A 22 0.67 14.21 6.16
C GLU A 22 -0.59 14.76 6.81
N HIS A 23 -1.31 15.62 6.08
CA HIS A 23 -2.43 16.36 6.63
C HIS A 23 -3.69 16.16 5.80
N THR A 24 -4.80 15.88 6.50
CA THR A 24 -6.14 15.84 5.92
C THR A 24 -7.04 16.86 6.60
N SER A 25 -7.80 17.62 5.83
CA SER A 25 -8.71 18.64 6.35
C SER A 25 -9.99 18.71 5.55
N GLU A 26 -11.01 19.24 6.19
CA GLU A 26 -12.21 19.71 5.52
C GLU A 26 -12.83 20.85 6.32
N LYS A 27 -13.77 21.57 5.71
CA LYS A 27 -14.54 22.63 6.36
C LYS A 27 -16.04 22.41 6.20
N HIS A 28 -16.79 22.71 7.25
CA HIS A 28 -18.24 22.88 7.17
C HIS A 28 -18.58 24.37 7.23
N THR A 29 -19.49 24.81 6.37
CA THR A 29 -19.94 26.21 6.30
C THR A 29 -21.44 26.27 6.50
N LYS A 30 -21.90 27.19 7.34
CA LYS A 30 -23.32 27.46 7.57
C LYS A 30 -23.58 28.95 7.43
N ASP A 31 -24.46 29.29 6.50
CA ASP A 31 -24.83 30.68 6.24
C ASP A 31 -25.87 31.16 7.26
N LEU A 32 -25.62 32.33 7.85
CA LEU A 32 -26.51 33.00 8.80
C LEU A 32 -27.26 34.11 8.08
N GLU A 33 -28.52 33.82 7.75
CA GLU A 33 -29.40 34.73 7.01
C GLU A 33 -29.58 36.08 7.75
N PRO A 34 -29.78 37.19 7.01
CA PRO A 34 -30.09 38.49 7.60
C PRO A 34 -31.42 38.43 8.38
N GLY A 35 -31.40 38.89 9.63
CA GLY A 35 -32.59 38.87 10.50
C GLY A 35 -32.89 37.54 11.18
N SER A 36 -32.07 36.51 10.98
CA SER A 36 -32.19 35.25 11.73
C SER A 36 -31.99 35.47 13.23
N GLU A 37 -32.74 34.74 14.06
CA GLU A 37 -32.64 34.85 15.53
C GLU A 37 -31.22 34.57 16.02
N VAL A 38 -30.54 33.56 15.45
CA VAL A 38 -29.16 33.22 15.80
C VAL A 38 -28.21 34.40 15.56
N ARG A 39 -28.36 35.11 14.44
CA ARG A 39 -27.52 36.26 14.10
C ARG A 39 -27.75 37.44 15.05
N LEU A 40 -29.01 37.72 15.39
CA LEU A 40 -29.37 38.76 16.36
C LEU A 40 -28.81 38.42 17.75
N GLN A 41 -28.99 37.19 18.21
CA GLN A 41 -28.50 36.76 19.52
C GLN A 41 -26.97 36.76 19.61
N LEU A 42 -26.26 36.45 18.52
CA LEU A 42 -24.80 36.58 18.46
C LEU A 42 -24.34 38.04 18.54
N ALA A 43 -25.10 38.97 17.94
CA ALA A 43 -24.83 40.40 18.07
C ALA A 43 -25.09 40.91 19.50
N GLU A 44 -26.17 40.46 20.15
CA GLU A 44 -26.46 40.77 21.55
C GLU A 44 -25.38 40.26 22.52
N LEU A 45 -24.75 39.11 22.22
CA LEU A 45 -23.59 38.63 22.97
C LEU A 45 -22.39 39.59 22.86
N LEU A 46 -22.16 40.17 21.67
CA LEU A 46 -21.09 41.15 21.45
C LEU A 46 -21.39 42.50 22.12
N GLU A 47 -22.64 42.95 22.10
CA GLU A 47 -23.06 44.17 22.82
C GLU A 47 -23.00 43.98 24.35
N GLY A 48 -23.11 42.74 24.83
CA GLY A 48 -23.13 42.41 26.26
C GLY A 48 -24.52 42.58 26.90
N THR A 49 -25.56 42.74 26.08
CA THR A 49 -26.97 42.77 26.53
C THR A 49 -27.48 41.39 26.90
N ARG A 50 -26.90 40.34 26.30
CA ARG A 50 -27.22 38.93 26.54
C ARG A 50 -26.07 38.21 27.24
N VAL A 51 -26.41 37.41 28.26
CA VAL A 51 -25.47 36.51 28.97
C VAL A 51 -25.71 35.04 28.62
N SER A 52 -26.94 34.68 28.20
CA SER A 52 -27.27 33.30 27.85
C SER A 52 -26.60 32.84 26.55
N PRO A 53 -26.13 31.57 26.47
CA PRO A 53 -25.56 31.00 25.24
C PRO A 53 -26.53 31.07 24.04
N VAL A 54 -25.97 31.03 22.84
CA VAL A 54 -26.70 31.02 21.57
C VAL A 54 -26.56 29.67 20.91
N SER A 55 -27.68 29.02 20.58
CA SER A 55 -27.68 27.72 19.92
C SER A 55 -27.60 27.89 18.39
N VAL A 56 -26.61 27.26 17.77
CA VAL A 56 -26.44 27.16 16.32
C VAL A 56 -26.70 25.72 15.93
N SER A 57 -27.77 25.48 15.17
CA SER A 57 -28.13 24.14 14.75
C SER A 57 -27.17 23.59 13.69
N HIS A 58 -27.06 22.26 13.59
CA HIS A 58 -26.44 21.59 12.43
C HIS A 58 -25.02 22.09 12.06
N LEU A 59 -24.20 22.41 13.06
CA LEU A 59 -22.89 23.04 12.84
C LEU A 59 -21.74 22.04 13.01
N PHE A 60 -21.86 21.05 13.90
CA PHE A 60 -20.75 20.17 14.26
C PHE A 60 -20.91 18.75 13.71
N PRO A 61 -20.11 18.33 12.71
CA PRO A 61 -20.11 16.95 12.22
C PRO A 61 -19.40 16.03 13.22
N LYS A 62 -20.12 15.05 13.77
CA LYS A 62 -19.59 14.14 14.79
C LYS A 62 -18.66 13.06 14.21
N TYR A 63 -19.03 12.51 13.05
CA TYR A 63 -18.40 11.34 12.46
C TYR A 63 -17.64 11.74 11.21
N ILE A 64 -16.31 11.74 11.27
CA ILE A 64 -15.44 12.16 10.16
C ILE A 64 -14.60 10.98 9.69
N ARG A 65 -14.48 10.80 8.38
CA ARG A 65 -13.50 9.88 7.81
C ARG A 65 -12.22 10.63 7.51
N ALA A 66 -11.10 10.07 7.95
CA ALA A 66 -9.77 10.53 7.62
C ALA A 66 -9.14 9.52 6.64
N PRO A 67 -9.39 9.65 5.32
CA PRO A 67 -8.87 8.73 4.31
C PRO A 67 -7.39 9.00 4.02
N ASN A 68 -6.72 8.16 3.23
CA ASN A 68 -5.30 8.38 2.88
C ASN A 68 -5.06 9.63 2.01
N GLY A 69 -6.12 10.28 1.53
CA GLY A 69 -6.06 11.52 0.77
C GLY A 69 -6.11 12.79 1.65
N PRO A 70 -6.08 13.98 1.01
CA PRO A 70 -6.07 15.26 1.71
C PRO A 70 -7.45 15.67 2.26
N GLU A 71 -8.55 15.06 1.82
CA GLU A 71 -9.91 15.48 2.16
C GLU A 71 -10.51 14.61 3.27
N ALA A 72 -10.90 15.24 4.39
CA ALA A 72 -11.48 14.55 5.55
C ALA A 72 -13.02 14.65 5.56
N ASN A 73 -13.71 13.97 4.66
CA ASN A 73 -15.16 14.13 4.54
C ASN A 73 -15.96 13.52 5.73
N PRO A 74 -17.06 14.16 6.17
CA PRO A 74 -18.02 13.55 7.10
C PRO A 74 -18.58 12.22 6.56
N VAL A 75 -18.88 11.29 7.47
CA VAL A 75 -19.30 9.93 7.10
C VAL A 75 -20.78 9.90 6.74
N LYS A 76 -21.09 9.96 5.45
CA LYS A 76 -22.47 9.91 4.91
C LYS A 76 -23.29 8.73 5.43
N GLN A 77 -22.67 7.57 5.68
CA GLN A 77 -23.37 6.38 6.18
C GLN A 77 -23.84 6.51 7.64
N LEU A 78 -23.17 7.32 8.45
CA LEU A 78 -23.54 7.57 9.85
C LEU A 78 -24.31 8.89 10.01
N GLN A 79 -24.32 9.71 8.96
CA GLN A 79 -24.96 11.01 8.86
C GLN A 79 -25.67 11.10 7.50
N PRO A 80 -26.76 10.33 7.29
CA PRO A 80 -27.39 10.16 5.98
C PRO A 80 -27.98 11.45 5.43
N ASP A 81 -28.46 12.33 6.32
CA ASP A 81 -29.05 13.63 5.97
C ASP A 81 -27.98 14.75 5.94
N GLU A 82 -26.70 14.37 5.82
CA GLU A 82 -25.54 15.25 5.76
C GLU A 82 -25.58 16.37 6.81
N GLU A 83 -25.86 17.61 6.40
CA GLU A 83 -25.89 18.78 7.28
C GLU A 83 -26.98 18.67 8.37
N GLU A 84 -28.16 18.14 8.06
CA GLU A 84 -29.24 18.00 9.05
C GLU A 84 -28.88 16.99 10.15
N SER A 85 -28.00 16.04 9.84
CA SER A 85 -27.46 15.07 10.81
C SER A 85 -26.33 15.64 11.68
N TYR A 86 -25.92 16.90 11.47
CA TYR A 86 -24.90 17.53 12.29
C TYR A 86 -25.47 18.00 13.62
N LEU A 87 -24.59 18.07 14.62
CA LEU A 87 -25.00 18.40 15.96
C LEU A 87 -25.11 19.90 16.17
N ASN A 88 -26.04 20.27 17.06
CA ASN A 88 -26.24 21.62 17.50
C ASN A 88 -25.19 22.02 18.55
N VAL A 89 -24.76 23.27 18.47
CA VAL A 89 -23.68 23.81 19.26
C VAL A 89 -24.13 25.11 19.90
N THR A 90 -23.92 25.24 21.20
CA THR A 90 -24.09 26.50 21.92
C THR A 90 -22.78 27.27 21.96
N VAL A 91 -22.86 28.56 21.65
CA VAL A 91 -21.75 29.50 21.65
C VAL A 91 -21.99 30.54 22.73
N HIS A 92 -20.96 30.84 23.52
CA HIS A 92 -21.01 31.80 24.62
C HIS A 92 -19.75 32.66 24.64
N LEU A 93 -19.90 33.97 24.82
CA LEU A 93 -18.79 34.90 24.99
C LEU A 93 -18.55 35.14 26.48
N ASN A 94 -17.40 34.72 26.99
CA ASN A 94 -17.03 34.99 28.37
C ASN A 94 -16.17 36.25 28.44
N ARG A 95 -16.40 37.09 29.46
CA ARG A 95 -15.72 38.37 29.66
C ARG A 95 -15.18 38.45 31.08
N GLN A 96 -13.88 38.69 31.23
CA GLN A 96 -13.23 38.86 32.53
C GLN A 96 -12.52 40.21 32.61
N ARG A 97 -12.75 40.97 33.69
CA ARG A 97 -12.04 42.23 33.95
C ARG A 97 -10.62 41.96 34.44
N ILE A 98 -9.65 42.68 33.89
CA ILE A 98 -8.21 42.50 34.18
C ILE A 98 -7.71 43.44 35.29
N SER A 99 -8.41 44.54 35.58
CA SER A 99 -7.96 45.54 36.56
C SER A 99 -9.12 46.19 37.32
N ASP A 100 -8.97 46.32 38.64
CA ASP A 100 -9.80 47.12 39.55
C ASP A 100 -9.20 48.52 39.82
N GLY A 101 -8.27 48.96 38.96
CA GLY A 101 -7.59 50.25 39.05
C GLY A 101 -8.12 51.28 38.04
N ASN A 102 -8.35 52.50 38.53
CA ASN A 102 -8.97 53.65 37.87
C ASN A 102 -8.25 54.15 36.60
N SER A 103 -8.32 53.42 35.48
CA SER A 103 -8.07 53.94 34.12
C SER A 103 -8.22 52.81 33.08
N SER A 104 -9.22 52.94 32.20
CA SER A 104 -9.62 52.01 31.12
C SER A 104 -9.93 50.58 31.56
N SER A 105 -11.21 50.20 31.56
CA SER A 105 -11.67 48.84 31.79
C SER A 105 -11.18 47.91 30.66
N SER A 106 -10.02 47.28 30.84
CA SER A 106 -9.56 46.21 29.95
C SER A 106 -10.26 44.90 30.31
N PHE A 107 -10.95 44.33 29.33
CA PHE A 107 -11.61 43.02 29.42
C PHE A 107 -10.79 42.00 28.62
N VAL A 108 -10.62 40.79 29.14
CA VAL A 108 -10.30 39.61 28.31
C VAL A 108 -11.62 39.01 27.89
N GLU A 109 -11.76 38.76 26.59
CA GLU A 109 -12.91 38.08 26.02
C GLU A 109 -12.48 36.80 25.33
N TRP A 110 -13.22 35.71 25.52
CA TRP A 110 -13.00 34.47 24.79
C TRP A 110 -14.31 33.74 24.52
N TRP A 111 -14.34 33.01 23.40
CA TRP A 111 -15.48 32.21 23.00
C TRP A 111 -15.39 30.82 23.61
N VAL A 112 -16.51 30.36 24.16
CA VAL A 112 -16.69 29.00 24.65
C VAL A 112 -17.76 28.34 23.79
N ILE A 113 -17.40 27.19 23.25
CA ILE A 113 -18.25 26.37 22.40
C ILE A 113 -18.60 25.11 23.18
N LYS A 114 -19.88 24.75 23.22
CA LYS A 114 -20.37 23.54 23.90
C LYS A 114 -21.42 22.85 23.06
N MET A 115 -21.53 21.54 23.24
CA MET A 115 -22.62 20.74 22.70
C MET A 115 -23.95 21.15 23.36
N GLU A 116 -25.02 21.34 22.58
CA GLU A 116 -26.34 21.71 23.12
C GLU A 116 -26.90 20.64 24.07
N ASN A 117 -26.83 19.37 23.67
CA ASN A 117 -27.31 18.22 24.45
C ASN A 117 -26.22 17.59 25.34
N CYS A 118 -25.37 18.40 25.96
CA CYS A 118 -24.36 17.89 26.87
C CYS A 118 -24.97 17.36 28.18
N LYS A 119 -24.66 16.10 28.53
CA LYS A 119 -25.05 15.48 29.83
C LYS A 119 -23.88 15.35 30.81
N GLN A 120 -22.69 15.01 30.31
CA GLN A 120 -21.47 14.79 31.09
C GLN A 120 -20.31 15.47 30.36
N GLU A 121 -19.47 16.20 31.09
CA GLU A 121 -18.28 16.89 30.57
C GLU A 121 -18.53 17.90 29.42
N CYS A 122 -19.30 18.96 29.70
CA CYS A 122 -19.69 19.98 28.70
C CYS A 122 -18.57 20.89 28.19
N ASN A 123 -17.35 20.64 28.62
CA ASN A 123 -16.17 21.32 28.11
C ASN A 123 -15.49 20.54 26.97
N ILE A 124 -15.99 19.35 26.64
CA ILE A 124 -15.45 18.48 25.60
C ILE A 124 -16.42 18.43 24.41
N LEU A 125 -15.89 18.59 23.20
CA LEU A 125 -16.62 18.33 21.95
C LEU A 125 -16.16 16.96 21.41
N PRO A 126 -16.93 15.88 21.62
CA PRO A 126 -16.52 14.54 21.21
C PRO A 126 -16.63 14.39 19.69
N MET A 127 -15.47 14.24 19.04
CA MET A 127 -15.34 13.95 17.61
C MET A 127 -14.91 12.48 17.42
N VAL A 128 -15.59 11.75 16.53
CA VAL A 128 -15.27 10.36 16.20
C VAL A 128 -14.66 10.31 14.81
N ILE A 129 -13.38 9.92 14.74
CA ILE A 129 -12.59 9.94 13.51
C ILE A 129 -12.30 8.50 13.09
N PHE A 130 -12.72 8.15 11.87
CA PHE A 130 -12.40 6.87 11.24
C PHE A 130 -11.15 7.04 10.39
N ASN A 131 -10.02 6.59 10.91
CA ASN A 131 -8.75 6.66 10.21
C ASN A 131 -8.56 5.41 9.33
N ASP A 132 -8.40 5.61 8.03
CA ASP A 132 -8.10 4.51 7.11
C ASP A 132 -6.68 3.99 7.37
N LYS A 133 -6.51 2.67 7.22
CA LYS A 133 -5.18 2.07 7.34
C LYS A 133 -4.32 2.44 6.12
N VAL A 134 -3.05 2.69 6.39
CA VAL A 134 -2.03 2.93 5.36
C VAL A 134 -1.16 1.68 5.20
N SER A 135 -0.81 1.34 3.96
CA SER A 135 0.23 0.36 3.70
C SER A 135 1.61 1.00 3.91
N PRO A 136 2.59 0.26 4.46
CA PRO A 136 3.96 0.72 4.49
C PRO A 136 4.45 1.09 3.07
N PRO A 137 5.31 2.11 2.93
CA PRO A 137 5.80 2.55 1.62
C PRO A 137 6.57 1.45 0.85
N SER A 138 7.11 0.46 1.57
CA SER A 138 7.84 -0.67 1.00
C SER A 138 6.97 -1.67 0.21
N LEU A 139 5.67 -1.74 0.47
CA LEU A 139 4.78 -2.71 -0.18
C LEU A 139 4.24 -2.22 -1.54
N GLY A 140 4.21 -0.91 -1.78
CA GLY A 140 3.64 -0.31 -2.98
C GLY A 140 4.37 -0.69 -4.29
N PHE A 141 5.67 -0.97 -4.20
CA PHE A 141 6.49 -1.37 -5.35
C PHE A 141 6.05 -2.71 -5.98
N LEU A 142 5.53 -3.64 -5.16
CA LEU A 142 5.16 -4.98 -5.61
C LEU A 142 3.78 -5.03 -6.28
N ALA A 143 2.85 -4.18 -5.84
CA ALA A 143 1.43 -4.24 -6.21
C ALA A 143 1.11 -3.74 -7.64
N GLY A 144 2.06 -3.08 -8.31
CA GLY A 144 1.90 -2.60 -9.68
C GLY A 144 2.67 -3.44 -10.70
N TYR A 145 3.74 -2.90 -11.24
CA TYR A 145 4.55 -3.53 -12.28
C TYR A 145 5.41 -4.70 -11.77
N GLY A 146 5.61 -4.83 -10.45
CA GLY A 146 6.43 -5.89 -9.86
C GLY A 146 5.88 -7.29 -10.14
N ILE A 147 4.59 -7.53 -9.91
CA ILE A 147 3.97 -8.83 -10.16
C ILE A 147 3.94 -9.17 -11.67
N MET A 148 3.71 -8.17 -12.52
CA MET A 148 3.74 -8.35 -13.97
C MET A 148 5.15 -8.68 -14.48
N GLY A 149 6.17 -8.02 -13.95
CA GLY A 149 7.57 -8.31 -14.26
C GLY A 149 7.97 -9.72 -13.81
N LEU A 150 7.56 -10.12 -12.60
CA LEU A 150 7.79 -11.48 -12.09
C LEU A 150 7.11 -12.53 -12.98
N TYR A 151 5.86 -12.30 -13.39
CA TYR A 151 5.13 -13.19 -14.29
C TYR A 151 5.86 -13.36 -15.62
N VAL A 152 6.22 -12.25 -16.29
CA VAL A 152 6.94 -12.29 -17.57
C VAL A 152 8.28 -13.01 -17.42
N SER A 153 9.02 -12.75 -16.34
CA SER A 153 10.30 -13.43 -16.07
C SER A 153 10.14 -14.95 -15.97
N ILE A 154 9.20 -15.43 -15.15
CA ILE A 154 8.96 -16.86 -14.95
C ILE A 154 8.53 -17.52 -16.27
N VAL A 155 7.60 -16.90 -17.00
CA VAL A 155 7.12 -17.41 -18.29
C VAL A 155 8.25 -17.51 -19.31
N LEU A 156 9.13 -16.52 -19.39
CA LEU A 156 10.30 -16.57 -20.29
C LEU A 156 11.29 -17.66 -19.88
N VAL A 157 11.54 -17.86 -18.59
CA VAL A 157 12.42 -18.92 -18.09
C VAL A 157 11.86 -20.29 -18.44
N ILE A 158 10.58 -20.55 -18.17
CA ILE A 158 9.93 -21.82 -18.52
C ILE A 158 9.89 -22.00 -20.04
N GLY A 159 9.57 -20.95 -20.81
CA GLY A 159 9.58 -21.00 -22.28
C GLY A 159 10.96 -21.35 -22.85
N LYS A 160 12.03 -20.77 -22.27
CA LYS A 160 13.42 -21.12 -22.63
C LYS A 160 13.75 -22.55 -22.27
N PHE A 161 13.32 -23.02 -21.10
CA PHE A 161 13.54 -24.39 -20.63
C PHE A 161 12.86 -25.40 -21.56
N VAL A 162 11.57 -25.22 -21.85
CA VAL A 162 10.81 -26.08 -22.78
C VAL A 162 11.43 -26.06 -24.18
N ARG A 163 11.85 -24.89 -24.68
CA ARG A 163 12.55 -24.79 -25.96
C ARG A 163 13.86 -25.58 -25.99
N GLY A 164 14.60 -25.63 -24.88
CA GLY A 164 15.84 -26.42 -24.75
C GLY A 164 15.62 -27.89 -25.08
N PHE A 165 14.58 -28.52 -24.53
CA PHE A 165 14.27 -29.93 -24.79
C PHE A 165 14.04 -30.25 -26.26
N PHE A 166 13.47 -29.34 -27.05
CA PHE A 166 13.21 -29.59 -28.47
C PHE A 166 14.37 -29.14 -29.36
N SER A 167 15.14 -28.14 -28.94
CA SER A 167 16.19 -27.55 -29.76
C SER A 167 17.51 -28.34 -29.72
N GLU A 168 17.76 -29.12 -28.67
CA GLU A 168 19.03 -29.84 -28.49
C GLU A 168 19.00 -31.29 -29.03
N ILE A 169 17.82 -31.81 -29.39
CA ILE A 169 17.65 -33.20 -29.87
C ILE A 169 18.51 -33.47 -31.11
N SER A 170 18.64 -32.52 -32.04
CA SER A 170 19.38 -32.74 -33.30
C SER A 170 20.88 -32.97 -33.10
N HIS A 171 21.47 -32.41 -32.05
CA HIS A 171 22.89 -32.61 -31.75
C HIS A 171 23.15 -33.95 -31.07
N SER A 172 22.19 -34.49 -30.33
CA SER A 172 22.34 -35.78 -29.64
C SER A 172 22.06 -36.99 -30.53
N ILE A 173 21.37 -36.82 -31.68
CA ILE A 173 21.02 -37.92 -32.61
C ILE A 173 22.22 -38.83 -32.91
N MET A 174 23.38 -38.25 -33.20
CA MET A 174 24.57 -39.04 -33.59
C MET A 174 25.12 -39.93 -32.47
N PHE A 175 24.71 -39.70 -31.22
CA PHE A 175 25.16 -40.45 -30.04
C PHE A 175 24.05 -41.31 -29.43
N GLU A 176 22.78 -40.91 -29.58
CA GLU A 176 21.63 -41.61 -29.00
C GLU A 176 21.05 -42.67 -29.95
N GLU A 177 21.03 -42.41 -31.26
CA GLU A 177 20.39 -43.28 -32.26
C GLU A 177 21.40 -44.27 -32.89
N LEU A 178 21.94 -45.18 -32.08
CA LEU A 178 22.90 -46.20 -32.52
C LEU A 178 22.24 -47.60 -32.55
N PRO A 179 22.42 -48.40 -33.64
CA PRO A 179 21.70 -49.66 -33.81
C PRO A 179 22.15 -50.79 -32.86
N CYS A 180 23.46 -50.98 -32.64
CA CYS A 180 24.00 -51.94 -31.68
C CYS A 180 25.23 -51.36 -30.98
N VAL A 181 25.18 -51.26 -29.64
CA VAL A 181 26.24 -50.62 -28.83
C VAL A 181 27.18 -51.60 -28.13
N ASP A 182 27.02 -52.92 -28.36
CA ASP A 182 27.73 -53.96 -27.62
C ASP A 182 29.26 -53.84 -27.70
N LYS A 183 29.80 -53.44 -28.85
CA LYS A 183 31.25 -53.27 -29.03
C LYS A 183 31.79 -52.07 -28.26
N ILE A 184 31.01 -50.99 -28.16
CA ILE A 184 31.36 -49.81 -27.35
C ILE A 184 31.25 -50.17 -25.87
N LEU A 185 30.17 -50.86 -25.49
CA LEU A 185 29.97 -51.35 -24.11
C LEU A 185 31.13 -52.25 -23.67
N LYS A 186 31.54 -53.20 -24.53
CA LYS A 186 32.68 -54.08 -24.27
C LYS A 186 33.98 -53.30 -24.11
N LEU A 187 34.23 -52.29 -24.94
CA LEU A 187 35.40 -51.42 -24.79
C LEU A 187 35.39 -50.69 -23.43
N CYS A 188 34.23 -50.15 -23.01
CA CYS A 188 34.10 -49.52 -21.69
C CYS A 188 34.32 -50.51 -20.54
N GLN A 189 33.86 -51.75 -20.69
CA GLN A 189 34.12 -52.83 -19.72
C GLN A 189 35.59 -53.24 -19.68
N ASP A 190 36.25 -53.35 -20.83
CA ASP A 190 37.68 -53.67 -20.91
C ASP A 190 38.52 -52.59 -20.22
N ILE A 191 38.20 -51.30 -20.46
CA ILE A 191 38.83 -50.17 -19.73
C ILE A 191 38.62 -50.32 -18.22
N TYR A 192 37.40 -50.64 -17.78
CA TYR A 192 37.09 -50.84 -16.36
C TYR A 192 37.93 -51.98 -15.75
N VAL A 193 38.03 -53.13 -16.42
CA VAL A 193 38.81 -54.29 -15.94
C VAL A 193 40.30 -53.98 -15.89
N VAL A 194 40.85 -53.29 -16.90
CA VAL A 194 42.28 -52.93 -16.96
C VAL A 194 42.62 -51.92 -15.85
N ARG A 195 41.71 -50.99 -15.54
CA ARG A 195 41.83 -50.08 -14.40
C ARG A 195 41.86 -50.84 -13.06
N GLU A 196 41.00 -51.85 -12.87
CA GLU A 196 41.03 -52.67 -11.65
C GLU A 196 42.34 -53.46 -11.48
N ARG A 197 42.99 -53.82 -12.59
CA ARG A 197 44.27 -54.52 -12.58
C ARG A 197 45.49 -53.60 -12.40
N GLY A 198 45.30 -52.29 -12.55
CA GLY A 198 46.39 -51.30 -12.45
C GLY A 198 47.32 -51.26 -13.66
N GLU A 199 46.90 -51.80 -14.81
CA GLU A 199 47.68 -51.78 -16.07
C GLU A 199 47.45 -50.46 -16.83
N LEU A 200 48.06 -49.37 -16.34
CA LEU A 200 47.78 -48.00 -16.80
C LEU A 200 48.13 -47.73 -18.27
N GLU A 201 49.17 -48.36 -18.83
CA GLU A 201 49.55 -48.19 -20.23
C GLU A 201 48.44 -48.72 -21.17
N LEU A 202 47.89 -49.90 -20.84
CA LEU A 202 46.79 -50.50 -21.60
C LEU A 202 45.49 -49.71 -21.43
N GLU A 203 45.25 -49.12 -20.26
CA GLU A 203 44.12 -48.23 -20.02
C GLU A 203 44.17 -47.01 -20.93
N GLU A 204 45.35 -46.37 -21.06
CA GLU A 204 45.54 -45.21 -21.92
C GLU A 204 45.27 -45.53 -23.40
N GLU A 205 45.77 -46.67 -23.88
CA GLU A 205 45.52 -47.12 -25.26
C GLU A 205 44.03 -47.36 -25.54
N LEU A 206 43.33 -48.05 -24.63
CA LEU A 206 41.89 -48.32 -24.77
C LEU A 206 41.05 -47.04 -24.67
N TYR A 207 41.43 -46.10 -23.80
CA TYR A 207 40.76 -44.81 -23.67
C TYR A 207 40.99 -43.92 -24.89
N ALA A 208 42.20 -43.91 -25.46
CA ALA A 208 42.48 -43.19 -26.71
C ALA A 208 41.61 -43.72 -27.86
N LYS A 209 41.40 -45.04 -27.92
CA LYS A 209 40.50 -45.67 -28.89
C LYS A 209 39.05 -45.23 -28.71
N LEU A 210 38.57 -45.10 -27.47
CA LEU A 210 37.23 -44.60 -27.16
C LEU A 210 37.05 -43.15 -27.63
N ILE A 211 38.00 -42.26 -27.29
CA ILE A 211 37.98 -40.86 -27.73
C ILE A 211 38.02 -40.75 -29.26
N PHE A 212 38.82 -41.58 -29.93
CA PHE A 212 38.87 -41.61 -31.39
C PHE A 212 37.52 -41.95 -32.02
N LEU A 213 36.81 -42.94 -31.47
CA LEU A 213 35.45 -43.29 -31.93
C LEU A 213 34.48 -42.12 -31.74
N TYR A 214 34.49 -41.45 -30.58
CA TYR A 214 33.61 -40.30 -30.34
C TYR A 214 33.96 -39.05 -31.16
N ARG A 215 35.17 -38.96 -31.71
CA ARG A 215 35.60 -37.87 -32.62
C ARG A 215 35.22 -38.11 -34.09
N SER A 216 34.86 -39.33 -34.47
CA SER A 216 34.57 -39.68 -35.87
C SER A 216 33.21 -40.38 -35.98
N PRO A 217 32.13 -39.67 -36.35
CA PRO A 217 30.79 -40.27 -36.49
C PRO A 217 30.77 -41.37 -37.56
N GLU A 218 31.58 -41.25 -38.61
CA GLU A 218 31.73 -42.30 -39.63
C GLU A 218 32.28 -43.61 -39.07
N THR A 219 33.26 -43.52 -38.15
CA THR A 219 33.84 -44.69 -37.48
C THR A 219 32.86 -45.25 -36.47
N MET A 220 32.17 -44.39 -35.72
CA MET A 220 31.13 -44.77 -34.77
C MET A 220 30.04 -45.62 -35.44
N ILE A 221 29.47 -45.15 -36.55
CA ILE A 221 28.44 -45.89 -37.30
C ILE A 221 28.97 -47.24 -37.78
N LYS A 222 30.16 -47.28 -38.42
CA LYS A 222 30.77 -48.53 -38.88
C LYS A 222 30.98 -49.53 -37.74
N TRP A 223 31.23 -49.04 -36.54
CA TRP A 223 31.50 -49.88 -35.38
C TRP A 223 30.20 -50.38 -34.74
N THR A 224 29.12 -49.59 -34.76
CA THR A 224 27.80 -49.94 -34.21
C THR A 224 26.89 -50.72 -35.16
N VAL A 225 27.22 -50.82 -36.46
CA VAL A 225 26.46 -51.65 -37.41
C VAL A 225 26.60 -53.14 -37.06
N GLU A 226 25.46 -53.84 -37.12
CA GLU A 226 25.35 -55.29 -36.95
C GLU A 226 26.09 -55.99 -38.08
N LYS A 227 26.96 -56.95 -37.75
CA LYS A 227 27.52 -57.86 -38.73
C LYS A 227 26.62 -59.10 -38.69
N ASP A 228 25.83 -59.29 -39.73
CA ASP A 228 25.17 -60.57 -40.00
C ASP A 228 26.18 -61.73 -39.96
#